data_AF-A0A957DY65-F1
#
_entry.id   AF-A0A957DY65-F1
#
_cell.length_a   1.000
_cell.length_b   1.000
_cell.length_c   1.000
_cell.angle_alpha   90.00
_cell.angle_beta   90.00
_cell.angle_gamma   90.00
#
_symmetry.space_group_name_H-M   'P 1'
#
loop_
_entity.id
_entity.type
_entity.pdbx_description
1 polymer ?
#
loop_
_entity_poly.entity_id
_entity_poly.type
_entity_poly.pdbx_seq_one_letter_code
_entity_poly.pdbx_strand_id
1 'polypeptide(L)'
;MACAITVDHSATTGFTVAGVLQEIYVQGTAINCGSVKISITCGGVSFPPATVAVNPTTPYMWFYTFKNIPAPCQCNGQFSIKVECADKKESCTNDDYEQLFDLPCKPKPGAIPICPPVNWNIGAMGNCQNGKRAVSVFATIQGTGAYSAELRDKGNNLLDTKTGTGPLTLTFTGSFPGGTTQTFHVTLTKPAGCPGSSQSIAIPSCESPEVPSGSGSWGMQPPSIGGIEEPKINPGPYEPKQPPQKPGPVTKKSSKCGSMVWIVGVLLALAASLTALTLAWYFCVPGSVPPAWIWATVVGVGIAAGLAIATWYILCALVPDCECPTKCDWLQIGTMVALAGAAILAWLGACCPTWLIAASFGAAYLGALAGWIAACKPTTCYVLAAHLTAIVSGAAPAIAYIIWVPQIAACGSTLVNAVVATVGAILAAATAASCAAASKNP
;
A
#
# COMPACT_ATOMS: atom_id res chain seq x y z
N MET A 1 -24.63 54.76 -13.72
CA MET A 1 -25.56 53.64 -13.96
C MET A 1 -25.10 52.49 -13.08
N ALA A 2 -26.02 51.72 -12.51
CA ALA A 2 -25.67 50.54 -11.72
C ALA A 2 -24.89 49.54 -12.57
N CYS A 3 -23.87 48.91 -11.98
CA CYS A 3 -23.16 47.81 -12.62
C CYS A 3 -24.05 46.56 -12.55
N ALA A 4 -24.21 45.88 -13.69
CA ALA A 4 -25.08 44.72 -13.84
C ALA A 4 -24.27 43.54 -14.37
N ILE A 5 -24.22 42.46 -13.59
CA ILE A 5 -23.42 41.26 -13.88
C ILE A 5 -24.35 40.08 -14.16
N THR A 6 -24.03 39.31 -15.20
CA THR A 6 -24.71 38.05 -15.55
C THR A 6 -23.67 36.98 -15.79
N VAL A 7 -23.82 35.80 -15.17
CA VAL A 7 -22.99 34.62 -15.46
C VAL A 7 -23.67 33.80 -16.56
N ASP A 8 -22.92 33.40 -17.59
CA ASP A 8 -23.43 32.52 -18.64
C ASP A 8 -23.31 31.06 -18.21
N HIS A 9 -24.44 30.46 -17.87
CA HIS A 9 -24.51 29.07 -17.40
C HIS A 9 -24.12 28.08 -18.48
N SER A 10 -24.40 28.39 -19.74
CA SER A 10 -24.12 27.50 -20.88
C SER A 10 -22.63 27.49 -21.25
N ALA A 11 -21.93 28.60 -20.99
CA ALA A 11 -20.50 28.73 -21.21
C ALA A 11 -19.66 28.26 -20.01
N THR A 12 -20.23 28.23 -18.80
CA THR A 12 -19.53 27.79 -17.60
C THR A 12 -19.33 26.28 -17.61
N THR A 13 -18.08 25.83 -17.67
CA THR A 13 -17.72 24.42 -17.92
C THR A 13 -16.54 23.96 -17.08
N GLY A 14 -16.59 22.70 -16.67
CA GLY A 14 -15.49 22.03 -15.97
C GLY A 14 -14.63 21.25 -16.96
N PHE A 15 -13.32 21.37 -16.83
CA PHE A 15 -12.39 20.55 -17.59
C PHE A 15 -11.76 19.50 -16.70
N THR A 16 -11.89 18.25 -17.11
CA THR A 16 -11.24 17.14 -16.45
C THR A 16 -9.98 16.74 -17.19
N VAL A 17 -8.93 16.44 -16.42
CA VAL A 17 -7.78 15.68 -16.90
C VAL A 17 -7.72 14.44 -16.06
N ALA A 18 -7.71 13.31 -16.73
CA ALA A 18 -7.83 12.04 -16.08
C ALA A 18 -9.03 11.98 -15.09
N GLY A 19 -10.23 12.43 -15.51
CA GLY A 19 -11.48 12.36 -14.74
C GLY A 19 -11.52 13.19 -13.44
N VAL A 20 -10.39 13.77 -13.04
CA VAL A 20 -10.27 14.73 -11.97
C VAL A 20 -10.56 16.11 -12.55
N LEU A 21 -11.44 16.87 -11.92
CA LEU A 21 -11.69 18.26 -12.27
C LEU A 21 -10.40 19.06 -12.03
N GLN A 22 -9.85 19.66 -13.08
CA GLN A 22 -8.57 20.39 -13.03
C GLN A 22 -8.76 21.87 -13.24
N GLU A 23 -9.74 22.24 -14.07
CA GLU A 23 -10.01 23.62 -14.41
C GLU A 23 -11.53 23.88 -14.40
N ILE A 24 -11.93 25.05 -13.94
CA ILE A 24 -13.29 25.54 -14.07
C ILE A 24 -13.22 26.82 -14.88
N TYR A 25 -13.87 26.84 -16.03
CA TYR A 25 -14.01 28.00 -16.88
C TYR A 25 -15.36 28.66 -16.57
N VAL A 26 -15.31 29.94 -16.17
CA VAL A 26 -16.48 30.77 -15.90
C VAL A 26 -16.47 31.93 -16.87
N GLN A 27 -17.63 32.23 -17.43
CA GLN A 27 -17.82 33.34 -18.36
C GLN A 27 -19.12 34.08 -18.03
N GLY A 28 -19.13 35.38 -18.30
CA GLY A 28 -20.32 36.20 -18.15
C GLY A 28 -20.21 37.54 -18.86
N THR A 29 -21.20 38.39 -18.62
CA THR A 29 -21.27 39.78 -19.07
C THR A 29 -21.37 40.72 -17.88
N ALA A 30 -20.89 41.95 -18.01
CA ALA A 30 -20.88 42.95 -16.94
C ALA A 30 -21.02 44.38 -17.50
N ILE A 31 -22.21 44.95 -17.45
CA ILE A 31 -22.49 46.29 -18.02
C ILE A 31 -22.20 47.37 -16.97
N ASN A 32 -21.52 48.45 -17.38
CA ASN A 32 -21.10 49.58 -16.52
C ASN A 32 -20.09 49.21 -15.42
N CYS A 33 -19.29 48.16 -15.61
CA CYS A 33 -18.26 47.71 -14.68
C CYS A 33 -16.90 47.69 -15.38
N GLY A 34 -15.84 48.21 -14.75
CA GLY A 34 -14.47 48.11 -15.28
C GLY A 34 -13.83 46.73 -15.01
N SER A 35 -14.22 46.11 -13.90
CA SER A 35 -13.74 44.80 -13.49
C SER A 35 -14.73 44.10 -12.57
N VAL A 36 -14.68 42.77 -12.55
CA VAL A 36 -15.47 41.90 -11.68
C VAL A 36 -14.55 41.07 -10.79
N LYS A 37 -14.98 40.82 -9.56
CA LYS A 37 -14.32 39.94 -8.60
C LYS A 37 -15.10 38.63 -8.54
N ILE A 38 -14.45 37.51 -8.79
CA ILE A 38 -15.08 36.19 -8.87
C ILE A 38 -14.49 35.31 -7.77
N SER A 39 -15.35 34.58 -7.07
CA SER A 39 -14.96 33.54 -6.11
C SER A 39 -15.81 32.30 -6.34
N ILE A 40 -15.21 31.13 -6.07
CA ILE A 40 -15.89 29.84 -6.18
C ILE A 40 -15.82 29.15 -4.82
N THR A 41 -16.91 28.49 -4.45
CA THR A 41 -16.97 27.57 -3.32
C THR A 41 -17.53 26.23 -3.79
N CYS A 42 -16.82 25.14 -3.49
CA CYS A 42 -17.26 23.78 -3.82
C CYS A 42 -17.05 22.88 -2.59
N GLY A 43 -18.03 22.04 -2.22
CA GLY A 43 -17.88 21.11 -1.10
C GLY A 43 -17.34 21.73 0.20
N GLY A 44 -17.68 23.01 0.48
CA GLY A 44 -17.20 23.76 1.64
C GLY A 44 -15.79 24.38 1.51
N VAL A 45 -15.08 24.16 0.40
CA VAL A 45 -13.77 24.77 0.11
C VAL A 45 -13.95 26.02 -0.74
N SER A 46 -13.45 27.15 -0.24
CA SER A 46 -13.48 28.44 -0.94
C SER A 46 -12.14 28.73 -1.62
N PHE A 47 -12.19 29.19 -2.86
CA PHE A 47 -11.01 29.59 -3.62
C PHE A 47 -10.67 31.06 -3.37
N PRO A 48 -9.38 31.44 -3.43
CA PRO A 48 -8.98 32.84 -3.41
C PRO A 48 -9.72 33.63 -4.50
N PRO A 49 -10.32 34.79 -4.17
CA PRO A 49 -11.04 35.58 -5.15
C PRO A 49 -10.08 36.14 -6.21
N ALA A 50 -10.53 36.21 -7.45
CA ALA A 50 -9.79 36.77 -8.57
C ALA A 50 -10.50 38.02 -9.11
N THR A 51 -9.74 39.04 -9.50
CA THR A 51 -10.28 40.22 -10.17
C THR A 51 -9.98 40.15 -11.67
N VAL A 52 -11.00 40.35 -12.49
CA VAL A 52 -10.94 40.19 -13.95
C VAL A 52 -11.44 41.47 -14.61
N ALA A 53 -10.68 41.98 -15.57
CA ALA A 53 -11.10 43.14 -16.34
C ALA A 53 -12.26 42.78 -17.27
N VAL A 54 -13.25 43.67 -17.36
CA VAL A 54 -14.36 43.53 -18.31
C VAL A 54 -13.92 44.11 -19.63
N ASN A 55 -14.10 43.38 -20.74
CA ASN A 55 -13.73 43.89 -22.05
C ASN A 55 -14.82 44.85 -22.57
N PRO A 56 -14.56 46.17 -22.72
CA PRO A 56 -15.58 47.12 -23.16
C PRO A 56 -15.92 47.01 -24.65
N THR A 57 -15.12 46.30 -25.46
CA THR A 57 -15.29 46.24 -26.92
C THR A 57 -16.08 45.02 -27.41
N THR A 58 -16.22 43.98 -26.57
CA THR A 58 -16.96 42.75 -26.89
C THR A 58 -18.01 42.52 -25.82
N PRO A 59 -19.30 42.50 -26.18
CA PRO A 59 -20.50 42.81 -25.34
C PRO A 59 -20.31 42.80 -23.82
N TYR A 60 -19.41 43.64 -23.31
CA TYR A 60 -18.96 43.67 -21.91
C TYR A 60 -18.67 42.28 -21.30
N MET A 61 -18.00 41.41 -22.06
CA MET A 61 -17.69 40.04 -21.64
C MET A 61 -16.49 39.98 -20.70
N TRP A 62 -16.51 38.99 -19.82
CA TRP A 62 -15.40 38.59 -18.97
C TRP A 62 -15.31 37.06 -18.92
N PHE A 63 -14.11 36.52 -18.72
CA PHE A 63 -13.87 35.09 -18.54
C PHE A 63 -12.75 34.84 -17.54
N TYR A 64 -12.83 33.73 -16.81
CA TYR A 64 -11.79 33.33 -15.87
C TYR A 64 -11.69 31.81 -15.78
N THR A 65 -10.45 31.33 -15.67
CA THR A 65 -10.15 29.91 -15.49
C THR A 65 -9.54 29.69 -14.12
N PHE A 66 -10.27 29.03 -13.23
CA PHE A 66 -9.72 28.47 -12.00
C PHE A 66 -8.90 27.23 -12.36
N LYS A 67 -7.69 27.10 -11.82
CA LYS A 67 -6.79 25.96 -12.01
C LYS A 67 -6.51 25.28 -10.66
N ASN A 68 -6.02 24.04 -10.71
CA ASN A 68 -5.66 23.26 -9.52
C ASN A 68 -6.84 23.09 -8.56
N ILE A 69 -7.98 22.70 -9.13
CA ILE A 69 -9.22 22.49 -8.39
C ILE A 69 -9.01 21.32 -7.39
N PRO A 70 -9.29 21.50 -6.08
CA PRO A 70 -9.09 20.46 -5.10
C PRO A 70 -10.18 19.38 -5.22
N ALA A 71 -9.85 18.19 -4.74
CA ALA A 71 -10.68 16.98 -4.82
C ALA A 71 -12.16 17.08 -4.35
N PRO A 72 -12.56 17.91 -3.38
CA PRO A 72 -13.98 18.03 -3.01
C PRO A 72 -14.85 18.68 -4.10
N CYS A 73 -14.26 19.38 -5.09
CA CYS A 73 -15.02 19.77 -6.26
C CYS A 73 -15.17 18.55 -7.19
N GLN A 74 -16.39 18.04 -7.32
CA GLN A 74 -16.70 16.97 -8.28
C GLN A 74 -17.48 17.50 -9.46
N CYS A 75 -17.28 16.86 -10.61
CA CYS A 75 -18.15 17.02 -11.78
C CYS A 75 -19.59 16.67 -11.44
N ASN A 76 -20.56 17.43 -11.98
CA ASN A 76 -21.98 17.30 -11.65
C ASN A 76 -22.31 17.46 -10.15
N GLY A 77 -21.38 18.01 -9.37
CA GLY A 77 -21.63 18.44 -7.99
C GLY A 77 -22.06 19.90 -7.95
N GLN A 78 -22.71 20.29 -6.85
CA GLN A 78 -23.10 21.67 -6.62
C GLN A 78 -21.90 22.53 -6.26
N PHE A 79 -21.72 23.63 -6.98
CA PHE A 79 -20.76 24.68 -6.64
C PHE A 79 -21.44 26.05 -6.65
N SER A 80 -20.99 26.92 -5.75
CA SER A 80 -21.43 28.31 -5.64
C SER A 80 -20.40 29.20 -6.32
N ILE A 81 -20.82 29.94 -7.36
CA ILE A 81 -20.03 31.04 -7.92
C ILE A 81 -20.59 32.32 -7.33
N LYS A 82 -19.72 33.11 -6.72
CA LYS A 82 -20.03 34.46 -6.26
C LYS A 82 -19.27 35.48 -7.10
N VAL A 83 -19.99 36.40 -7.76
CA VAL A 83 -19.40 37.48 -8.56
C VAL A 83 -19.82 38.85 -8.01
N GLU A 84 -18.85 39.71 -7.74
CA GLU A 84 -19.00 41.04 -7.14
C GLU A 84 -18.36 42.12 -8.04
N CYS A 85 -18.82 43.36 -7.95
CA CYS A 85 -18.19 44.53 -8.59
C CYS A 85 -16.86 44.85 -7.87
N ALA A 86 -15.73 44.88 -8.58
CA ALA A 86 -14.42 45.02 -7.92
C ALA A 86 -14.13 46.45 -7.40
N ASP A 87 -14.74 47.46 -8.02
CA ASP A 87 -14.53 48.87 -7.73
C ASP A 87 -15.35 49.40 -6.54
N LYS A 88 -16.25 48.59 -5.95
CA LYS A 88 -17.05 48.90 -4.74
C LYS A 88 -17.74 50.27 -4.72
N LYS A 89 -17.89 50.93 -5.88
CA LYS A 89 -18.55 52.25 -5.99
C LYS A 89 -20.07 52.07 -6.01
N GLU A 90 -20.64 51.92 -4.82
CA GLU A 90 -22.00 52.29 -4.34
C GLU A 90 -23.25 52.09 -5.22
N SER A 91 -23.26 51.27 -6.28
CA SER A 91 -24.52 51.01 -7.01
C SER A 91 -24.63 49.67 -7.70
N CYS A 92 -24.18 48.58 -7.07
CA CYS A 92 -24.58 47.23 -7.48
C CYS A 92 -25.78 46.82 -6.61
N THR A 93 -27.01 47.21 -7.00
CA THR A 93 -28.24 46.90 -6.21
C THR A 93 -28.53 45.41 -6.05
N ASN A 94 -27.78 44.54 -6.73
CA ASN A 94 -27.72 43.09 -6.50
C ASN A 94 -26.25 42.72 -6.22
N ASP A 95 -25.78 43.01 -5.01
CA ASP A 95 -24.36 42.91 -4.65
C ASP A 95 -23.78 41.49 -4.76
N ASP A 96 -24.63 40.45 -4.73
CA ASP A 96 -24.20 39.06 -4.75
C ASP A 96 -25.01 38.24 -5.77
N TYR A 97 -24.42 37.95 -6.94
CA TYR A 97 -24.91 36.83 -7.74
C TYR A 97 -24.32 35.55 -7.13
N GLU A 98 -25.11 34.88 -6.29
CA GLU A 98 -24.79 33.56 -5.75
C GLU A 98 -25.84 32.57 -6.24
N GLN A 99 -25.41 31.63 -7.09
CA GLN A 99 -26.25 30.52 -7.54
C GLN A 99 -25.50 29.21 -7.42
N LEU A 100 -26.27 28.15 -7.15
CA LEU A 100 -25.80 26.78 -7.18
C LEU A 100 -25.86 26.28 -8.62
N PHE A 101 -24.75 25.69 -9.06
CA PHE A 101 -24.57 25.21 -10.43
C PHE A 101 -24.26 23.72 -10.45
N ASP A 102 -24.76 23.04 -11.49
CA ASP A 102 -24.27 21.72 -11.89
C ASP A 102 -23.26 21.91 -13.02
N LEU A 103 -22.00 21.48 -12.81
CA LEU A 103 -20.92 21.77 -13.76
C LEU A 103 -20.89 20.69 -14.83
N PRO A 104 -21.22 21.00 -16.11
CA PRO A 104 -20.99 20.05 -17.18
C PRO A 104 -19.49 19.85 -17.37
N CYS A 105 -19.03 18.61 -17.20
CA CYS A 105 -17.63 18.27 -17.36
C CYS A 105 -17.33 17.83 -18.80
N LYS A 106 -16.33 18.49 -19.40
CA LYS A 106 -15.78 18.14 -20.70
C LYS A 106 -14.34 17.65 -20.53
N PRO A 107 -13.92 16.59 -21.23
CA PRO A 107 -12.51 16.27 -21.31
C PRO A 107 -11.78 17.44 -21.95
N LYS A 108 -10.63 17.82 -21.38
CA LYS A 108 -9.82 18.89 -21.97
C LYS A 108 -9.46 18.52 -23.43
N PRO A 109 -9.62 19.42 -24.41
CA PRO A 109 -9.23 19.13 -25.79
C PRO A 109 -7.79 18.63 -25.85
N GLY A 110 -7.58 17.43 -26.41
CA GLY A 110 -6.27 16.78 -26.48
C GLY A 110 -5.84 15.99 -25.24
N ALA A 111 -6.67 15.90 -24.18
CA ALA A 111 -6.40 15.02 -23.05
C ALA A 111 -6.63 13.55 -23.45
N ILE A 112 -5.67 12.70 -23.11
CA ILE A 112 -5.78 11.25 -23.24
C ILE A 112 -6.91 10.80 -22.27
N PRO A 113 -7.95 10.08 -22.75
CA PRO A 113 -8.99 9.57 -21.86
C PRO A 113 -8.38 8.67 -20.78
N ILE A 114 -8.89 8.72 -19.54
CA ILE A 114 -8.48 7.68 -18.57
C ILE A 114 -9.02 6.37 -19.08
N CYS A 115 -8.12 5.44 -19.24
CA CYS A 115 -8.47 4.08 -19.58
C CYS A 115 -8.44 3.29 -18.28
N PRO A 116 -9.58 2.70 -17.86
CA PRO A 116 -9.59 1.86 -16.68
C PRO A 116 -8.58 0.73 -16.85
N PRO A 117 -7.78 0.40 -15.82
CA PRO A 117 -6.84 -0.71 -15.91
C PRO A 117 -7.58 -2.03 -16.11
N VAL A 118 -7.00 -2.88 -16.96
CA VAL A 118 -7.49 -4.23 -17.22
C VAL A 118 -6.66 -5.21 -16.41
N ASN A 119 -7.29 -5.84 -15.41
CA ASN A 119 -6.68 -6.90 -14.61
C ASN A 119 -6.99 -8.24 -15.25
N TRP A 120 -5.95 -9.00 -15.58
CA TRP A 120 -6.07 -10.34 -16.14
C TRP A 120 -6.01 -11.39 -15.03
N ASN A 121 -6.94 -12.34 -15.06
CA ASN A 121 -6.91 -13.53 -14.24
C ASN A 121 -7.08 -14.75 -15.16
N ILE A 122 -6.12 -15.66 -15.12
CA ILE A 122 -6.13 -16.88 -15.91
C ILE A 122 -6.70 -17.98 -15.04
N GLY A 123 -7.84 -18.53 -15.44
CA GLY A 123 -8.46 -19.65 -14.76
C GLY A 123 -7.60 -20.91 -14.81
N ALA A 124 -7.99 -21.91 -14.02
CA ALA A 124 -7.35 -23.22 -14.07
C ALA A 124 -7.43 -23.79 -15.50
N MET A 125 -6.30 -24.32 -15.99
CA MET A 125 -6.27 -25.04 -17.25
C MET A 125 -6.84 -26.44 -17.05
N GLY A 126 -7.73 -26.86 -17.93
CA GLY A 126 -8.31 -28.20 -17.92
C GLY A 126 -7.31 -29.29 -18.28
N ASN A 127 -7.73 -30.54 -18.07
CA ASN A 127 -6.99 -31.73 -18.51
C ASN A 127 -6.81 -31.73 -20.03
N CYS A 128 -5.74 -32.36 -20.50
CA CYS A 128 -5.55 -32.54 -21.93
C CYS A 128 -6.56 -33.56 -22.48
N GLN A 129 -7.31 -33.17 -23.50
CA GLN A 129 -8.22 -34.02 -24.27
C GLN A 129 -7.94 -33.82 -25.76
N ASN A 130 -7.60 -34.90 -26.47
CA ASN A 130 -7.33 -34.88 -27.92
C ASN A 130 -6.26 -33.84 -28.33
N GLY A 131 -5.17 -33.74 -27.56
CA GLY A 131 -4.08 -32.79 -27.84
C GLY A 131 -4.42 -31.32 -27.53
N LYS A 132 -5.57 -31.04 -26.91
CA LYS A 132 -6.01 -29.69 -26.53
C LYS A 132 -6.30 -29.58 -25.04
N ARG A 133 -6.17 -28.37 -24.49
CA ARG A 133 -6.56 -28.05 -23.11
C ARG A 133 -7.62 -26.96 -23.11
N ALA A 134 -8.63 -27.09 -22.25
CA ALA A 134 -9.58 -26.02 -21.99
C ALA A 134 -8.90 -24.92 -21.16
N VAL A 135 -9.01 -23.67 -21.58
CA VAL A 135 -8.46 -22.50 -20.89
C VAL A 135 -9.56 -21.47 -20.69
N SER A 136 -9.74 -21.04 -19.45
CA SER A 136 -10.64 -19.94 -19.10
C SER A 136 -9.84 -18.67 -18.86
N VAL A 137 -10.26 -17.57 -19.48
CA VAL A 137 -9.61 -16.26 -19.40
C VAL A 137 -10.62 -15.27 -18.84
N PHE A 138 -10.22 -14.52 -17.82
CA PHE A 138 -11.00 -13.47 -17.20
C PHE A 138 -10.23 -12.15 -17.32
N ALA A 139 -10.88 -11.12 -17.84
CA ALA A 139 -10.31 -9.78 -17.88
C ALA A 139 -11.27 -8.80 -17.20
N THR A 140 -10.85 -8.26 -16.05
CA THR A 140 -11.66 -7.34 -15.25
C THR A 140 -11.17 -5.91 -15.44
N ILE A 141 -12.02 -5.08 -16.01
CA ILE A 141 -11.84 -3.65 -16.17
C ILE A 141 -12.20 -2.99 -14.84
N GLN A 142 -11.23 -2.37 -14.18
CA GLN A 142 -11.41 -1.71 -12.90
C GLN A 142 -11.71 -0.23 -13.14
N GLY A 143 -12.97 0.17 -13.00
CA GLY A 143 -13.38 1.56 -13.13
C GLY A 143 -14.76 1.80 -12.53
N THR A 144 -15.09 3.05 -12.23
CA THR A 144 -16.39 3.46 -11.69
C THR A 144 -17.33 4.05 -12.74
N GLY A 145 -16.80 4.36 -13.93
CA GLY A 145 -17.56 4.92 -15.05
C GLY A 145 -18.36 3.89 -15.84
N ALA A 146 -19.07 4.38 -16.86
CA ALA A 146 -19.68 3.54 -17.89
C ALA A 146 -18.64 3.20 -18.96
N TYR A 147 -18.43 1.91 -19.22
CA TYR A 147 -17.47 1.43 -20.20
C TYR A 147 -18.12 0.45 -21.17
N SER A 148 -17.52 0.33 -22.35
CA SER A 148 -17.80 -0.74 -23.29
C SER A 148 -16.47 -1.34 -23.73
N ALA A 149 -16.38 -2.66 -23.70
CA ALA A 149 -15.13 -3.37 -23.98
C ALA A 149 -15.37 -4.72 -24.64
N GLU A 150 -14.39 -5.12 -25.44
CA GLU A 150 -14.38 -6.33 -26.22
C GLU A 150 -13.14 -7.16 -25.87
N LEU A 151 -13.33 -8.46 -25.65
CA LEU A 151 -12.26 -9.45 -25.56
C LEU A 151 -12.11 -10.12 -26.92
N ARG A 152 -10.89 -10.16 -27.45
CA ARG A 152 -10.56 -10.72 -28.76
C ARG A 152 -9.35 -11.66 -28.68
N ASP A 153 -9.24 -12.60 -29.61
CA ASP A 153 -8.04 -13.43 -29.77
C ASP A 153 -6.98 -12.77 -30.68
N LYS A 154 -5.85 -13.45 -30.89
CA LYS A 154 -4.78 -13.05 -31.81
C LYS A 154 -5.26 -12.88 -33.27
N GLY A 155 -6.31 -13.59 -33.68
CA GLY A 155 -6.94 -13.48 -34.99
C GLY A 155 -7.96 -12.34 -35.10
N ASN A 156 -8.09 -11.51 -34.05
CA ASN A 156 -9.10 -10.46 -33.92
C ASN A 156 -10.55 -10.98 -33.88
N ASN A 157 -10.77 -12.27 -33.60
CA ASN A 157 -12.10 -12.81 -33.42
C ASN A 157 -12.68 -12.30 -32.10
N LEU A 158 -13.93 -11.84 -32.12
CA LEU A 158 -14.63 -11.38 -30.92
C LEU A 158 -15.02 -12.58 -30.05
N LEU A 159 -14.54 -12.59 -28.81
CA LEU A 159 -14.75 -13.66 -27.84
C LEU A 159 -15.81 -13.30 -26.79
N ASP A 160 -15.81 -12.06 -26.31
CA ASP A 160 -16.81 -11.53 -25.37
C ASP A 160 -16.96 -10.02 -25.57
N THR A 161 -18.13 -9.46 -25.27
CA THR A 161 -18.36 -8.01 -25.25
C THR A 161 -19.24 -7.64 -24.07
N LYS A 162 -18.86 -6.58 -23.35
CA LYS A 162 -19.65 -6.08 -22.21
C LYS A 162 -19.71 -4.58 -22.19
N THR A 163 -20.88 -4.09 -21.77
CA THR A 163 -21.14 -2.68 -21.53
C THR A 163 -21.85 -2.54 -20.20
N GLY A 164 -21.41 -1.61 -19.36
CA GLY A 164 -22.04 -1.37 -18.06
C GLY A 164 -21.30 -0.31 -17.26
N THR A 165 -21.76 -0.09 -16.03
CA THR A 165 -21.14 0.83 -15.06
C THR A 165 -20.40 0.04 -13.99
N GLY A 166 -19.31 0.59 -13.47
CA GLY A 166 -18.50 -0.08 -12.47
C GLY A 166 -17.55 -1.15 -13.06
N PRO A 167 -17.04 -2.06 -12.21
CA PRO A 167 -16.14 -3.12 -12.66
C PRO A 167 -16.82 -4.07 -13.65
N LEU A 168 -16.19 -4.28 -14.82
CA LEU A 168 -16.69 -5.18 -15.86
C LEU A 168 -15.74 -6.36 -16.05
N THR A 169 -16.24 -7.58 -15.93
CA THR A 169 -15.44 -8.79 -16.18
C THR A 169 -15.84 -9.44 -17.48
N LEU A 170 -14.95 -9.41 -18.47
CA LEU A 170 -15.03 -10.18 -19.71
C LEU A 170 -14.57 -11.62 -19.43
N THR A 171 -15.22 -12.62 -20.01
CA THR A 171 -14.93 -14.03 -19.75
C THR A 171 -15.01 -14.85 -21.03
N PHE A 172 -13.99 -15.66 -21.28
CA PHE A 172 -13.98 -16.62 -22.38
C PHE A 172 -13.41 -17.96 -21.91
N THR A 173 -14.01 -19.05 -22.38
CA THR A 173 -13.45 -20.41 -22.20
C THR A 173 -13.38 -21.11 -23.55
N GLY A 174 -12.19 -21.59 -23.92
CA GLY A 174 -11.95 -22.25 -25.20
C GLY A 174 -10.94 -23.38 -25.10
N SER A 175 -10.94 -24.27 -26.10
CA SER A 175 -10.01 -25.40 -26.20
C SER A 175 -8.89 -25.11 -27.19
N PHE A 176 -7.66 -25.16 -26.71
CA PHE A 176 -6.48 -24.75 -27.47
C PHE A 176 -5.43 -25.86 -27.54
N PRO A 177 -4.63 -25.96 -28.63
CA PRO A 177 -3.60 -26.98 -28.75
C PRO A 177 -2.51 -26.84 -27.67
N GLY A 178 -2.11 -27.97 -27.07
CA GLY A 178 -0.98 -28.02 -26.14
C GLY A 178 0.32 -27.58 -26.80
N GLY A 179 1.22 -26.96 -26.05
CA GLY A 179 2.51 -26.46 -26.53
C GLY A 179 2.44 -25.15 -27.33
N THR A 180 1.27 -24.50 -27.40
CA THR A 180 1.10 -23.22 -28.10
C THR A 180 1.02 -22.04 -27.12
N THR A 181 1.39 -20.85 -27.59
CA THR A 181 1.13 -19.60 -26.87
C THR A 181 -0.07 -18.90 -27.47
N GLN A 182 -1.09 -18.61 -26.66
CA GLN A 182 -2.29 -17.90 -27.07
C GLN A 182 -2.25 -16.47 -26.52
N THR A 183 -2.54 -15.49 -27.36
CA THR A 183 -2.60 -14.07 -26.98
C THR A 183 -4.04 -13.58 -27.07
N PHE A 184 -4.48 -12.91 -26.00
CA PHE A 184 -5.79 -12.31 -25.88
C PHE A 184 -5.64 -10.79 -25.80
N HIS A 185 -6.59 -10.07 -26.37
CA HIS A 185 -6.62 -8.61 -26.40
C HIS A 185 -7.93 -8.10 -25.81
N VAL A 186 -7.87 -7.09 -24.96
CA VAL A 186 -9.03 -6.32 -24.51
C VAL A 186 -8.95 -4.93 -25.13
N THR A 187 -9.98 -4.58 -25.89
CA THR A 187 -10.13 -3.26 -26.50
C THR A 187 -11.30 -2.54 -25.83
N LEU A 188 -11.03 -1.36 -25.27
CA LEU A 188 -12.07 -0.46 -24.77
C LEU A 188 -12.67 0.30 -25.96
N THR A 189 -13.93 0.01 -26.29
CA THR A 189 -14.67 0.73 -27.34
C THR A 189 -15.27 2.04 -26.82
N LYS A 190 -15.52 2.11 -25.50
CA LYS A 190 -15.88 3.36 -24.79
C LYS A 190 -15.19 3.43 -23.42
N PRO A 191 -14.46 4.53 -23.11
CA PRO A 191 -14.18 5.67 -23.98
C PRO A 191 -13.25 5.28 -25.15
N ALA A 192 -13.48 5.88 -26.33
CA ALA A 192 -12.64 5.65 -27.49
C ALA A 192 -11.23 6.24 -27.29
N GLY A 193 -10.23 5.68 -27.96
CA GLY A 193 -8.84 6.15 -27.89
C GLY A 193 -8.03 5.55 -26.73
N CYS A 194 -8.60 4.58 -26.02
CA CYS A 194 -7.87 3.84 -25.00
C CYS A 194 -6.90 2.82 -25.59
N PRO A 195 -5.66 2.72 -25.10
CA PRO A 195 -4.76 1.66 -25.53
C PRO A 195 -5.36 0.31 -25.12
N GLY A 196 -5.35 -0.64 -26.05
CA GLY A 196 -5.74 -2.02 -25.74
C GLY A 196 -4.80 -2.65 -24.72
N SER A 197 -5.31 -3.61 -23.96
CA SER A 197 -4.50 -4.48 -23.09
C SER A 197 -4.35 -5.85 -23.74
N SER A 198 -3.22 -6.53 -23.56
CA SER A 198 -3.02 -7.88 -24.10
C SER A 198 -2.34 -8.80 -23.10
N GLN A 199 -2.74 -10.06 -23.07
CA GLN A 199 -2.15 -11.09 -22.22
C GLN A 199 -1.84 -12.35 -23.04
N SER A 200 -0.61 -12.84 -22.92
CA SER A 200 -0.18 -14.11 -23.53
C SER A 200 -0.15 -15.23 -22.49
N ILE A 201 -0.60 -16.42 -22.89
CA ILE A 201 -0.71 -17.61 -22.05
C ILE A 201 -0.01 -18.76 -22.77
N ALA A 202 1.02 -19.33 -22.15
CA ALA A 202 1.68 -20.54 -22.63
C ALA A 202 0.88 -21.76 -22.19
N ILE A 203 0.43 -22.57 -23.15
CA ILE A 203 -0.37 -23.76 -22.89
C ILE A 203 0.58 -24.96 -22.78
N PRO A 204 0.62 -25.67 -21.65
CA PRO A 204 1.50 -26.82 -21.48
C PRO A 204 1.25 -27.87 -22.56
N SER A 205 2.33 -28.56 -22.98
CA SER A 205 2.23 -29.68 -23.92
C SER A 205 1.24 -30.74 -23.40
N CYS A 206 0.65 -31.42 -24.37
CA CYS A 206 -0.29 -32.51 -24.17
C CYS A 206 0.39 -33.88 -24.23
N GLU A 207 1.70 -33.93 -24.47
CA GLU A 207 2.46 -35.17 -24.42
C GLU A 207 2.32 -35.80 -23.03
N SER A 208 1.76 -37.01 -23.02
CA SER A 208 1.88 -37.90 -21.89
C SER A 208 3.38 -38.11 -21.66
N PRO A 209 3.91 -38.00 -20.43
CA PRO A 209 5.26 -38.49 -20.19
C PRO A 209 5.25 -39.95 -20.62
N GLU A 210 5.98 -40.27 -21.69
CA GLU A 210 6.29 -41.65 -22.02
C GLU A 210 6.98 -42.19 -20.77
N VAL A 211 6.26 -43.03 -20.03
CA VAL A 211 6.89 -43.84 -18.98
C VAL A 211 7.98 -44.61 -19.71
N PRO A 212 9.27 -44.40 -19.42
CA PRO A 212 10.29 -45.21 -20.04
C PRO A 212 9.98 -46.65 -19.67
N SER A 213 9.64 -47.46 -20.66
CA SER A 213 9.43 -48.90 -20.52
C SER A 213 10.79 -49.56 -20.29
N GLY A 214 11.44 -49.22 -19.18
CA GLY A 214 12.65 -49.84 -18.68
C GLY A 214 12.24 -51.02 -17.81
N SER A 215 12.21 -52.21 -18.42
CA SER A 215 12.24 -53.50 -17.74
C SER A 215 13.57 -53.63 -16.97
N GLY A 216 13.67 -52.98 -15.82
CA GLY A 216 14.77 -53.09 -14.89
C GLY A 216 14.31 -53.80 -13.63
N SER A 217 14.51 -55.12 -13.60
CA SER A 217 14.37 -55.96 -12.41
C SER A 217 15.28 -55.45 -11.29
N TRP A 218 14.75 -54.60 -10.41
CA TRP A 218 15.36 -54.31 -9.12
C TRP A 218 14.85 -55.34 -8.11
N GLY A 219 15.63 -56.40 -7.93
CA GLY A 219 15.46 -57.31 -6.82
C GLY A 219 15.71 -56.58 -5.51
N MET A 220 14.64 -56.22 -4.80
CA MET A 220 14.72 -55.84 -3.39
C MET A 220 14.77 -57.11 -2.56
N GLN A 221 15.97 -57.46 -2.12
CA GLN A 221 16.20 -58.43 -1.05
C GLN A 221 15.90 -57.72 0.29
N PRO A 222 15.06 -58.28 1.18
CA PRO A 222 14.80 -57.69 2.48
C PRO A 222 16.06 -57.79 3.37
N PRO A 223 16.36 -56.78 4.21
CA PRO A 223 17.47 -56.86 5.15
C PRO A 223 17.15 -57.86 6.27
N SER A 224 18.07 -58.79 6.48
CA SER A 224 18.08 -59.75 7.58
C SER A 224 18.20 -59.03 8.92
N ILE A 225 17.29 -59.34 9.84
CA ILE A 225 17.30 -58.89 11.23
C ILE A 225 18.42 -59.66 11.96
N GLY A 226 19.54 -58.98 12.21
CA GLY A 226 20.65 -59.50 13.00
C GLY A 226 20.56 -59.04 14.46
N GLY A 227 20.48 -60.02 15.36
CA GLY A 227 21.13 -60.06 16.69
C GLY A 227 20.95 -58.87 17.62
N ILE A 228 20.07 -59.04 18.61
CA ILE A 228 20.08 -58.24 19.84
C ILE A 228 21.15 -58.86 20.75
N GLU A 229 22.33 -58.23 20.85
CA GLU A 229 23.32 -58.54 21.88
C GLU A 229 23.04 -57.73 23.16
N GLU A 230 22.97 -58.44 24.28
CA GLU A 230 22.88 -57.90 25.65
C GLU A 230 24.12 -57.06 26.03
N PRO A 231 23.96 -55.91 26.70
CA PRO A 231 25.10 -55.18 27.25
C PRO A 231 25.56 -55.80 28.58
N LYS A 232 26.77 -56.38 28.59
CA LYS A 232 27.51 -56.72 29.81
C LYS A 232 27.92 -55.44 30.55
N ILE A 233 27.43 -55.31 31.78
CA ILE A 233 27.84 -54.30 32.76
C ILE A 233 29.21 -54.69 33.32
N ASN A 234 30.24 -53.90 33.03
CA ASN A 234 31.54 -53.94 33.72
C ASN A 234 31.56 -52.85 34.81
N PRO A 235 31.83 -53.18 36.09
CA PRO A 235 32.11 -52.17 37.11
C PRO A 235 33.60 -51.77 37.03
N GLY A 236 33.87 -50.60 36.44
CA GLY A 236 35.18 -49.95 36.43
C GLY A 236 35.33 -48.92 37.57
N PRO A 237 36.56 -48.65 38.04
CA PRO A 237 36.82 -47.98 39.31
C PRO A 237 36.72 -46.46 39.21
N TYR A 238 36.34 -45.86 40.36
CA TYR A 238 36.29 -44.44 40.69
C TYR A 238 37.12 -43.49 39.80
N GLU A 239 36.42 -42.73 38.97
CA GLU A 239 36.95 -41.56 38.27
C GLU A 239 36.91 -40.33 39.22
N PRO A 240 37.97 -39.50 39.29
CA PRO A 240 38.02 -38.35 40.19
C PRO A 240 36.97 -37.31 39.82
N LYS A 241 36.26 -36.76 40.81
CA LYS A 241 35.37 -35.60 40.65
C LYS A 241 36.11 -34.47 39.92
N GLN A 242 35.77 -34.26 38.64
CA GLN A 242 36.12 -33.04 37.92
C GLN A 242 35.49 -31.83 38.63
N PRO A 243 36.22 -30.71 38.79
CA PRO A 243 35.66 -29.48 39.31
C PRO A 243 34.51 -29.00 38.42
N PRO A 244 33.53 -28.25 38.95
CA PRO A 244 32.36 -27.82 38.20
C PRO A 244 32.80 -27.03 36.97
N GLN A 245 32.70 -27.65 35.79
CA GLN A 245 32.88 -26.97 34.52
C GLN A 245 31.82 -25.86 34.46
N LYS A 246 32.31 -24.62 34.44
CA LYS A 246 31.51 -23.43 34.17
C LYS A 246 30.66 -23.71 32.92
N PRO A 247 29.32 -23.54 32.95
CA PRO A 247 28.48 -23.87 31.81
C PRO A 247 29.04 -23.17 30.57
N GLY A 248 29.51 -23.97 29.61
CA GLY A 248 29.94 -23.44 28.33
C GLY A 248 28.79 -22.65 27.71
N PRO A 249 29.07 -21.60 26.92
CA PRO A 249 28.03 -20.88 26.20
C PRO A 249 27.23 -21.89 25.38
N VAL A 250 25.96 -22.08 25.75
CA VAL A 250 25.04 -22.98 25.07
C VAL A 250 24.88 -22.44 23.66
N THR A 251 25.58 -23.04 22.70
CA THR A 251 25.38 -22.81 21.28
C THR A 251 24.00 -23.35 20.94
N LYS A 252 22.98 -22.50 21.05
CA LYS A 252 21.61 -22.81 20.65
C LYS A 252 21.64 -23.32 19.21
N LYS A 253 21.33 -24.60 19.03
CA LYS A 253 21.08 -25.19 17.71
C LYS A 253 20.01 -24.32 17.05
N SER A 254 20.27 -23.86 15.83
CA SER A 254 19.33 -23.06 15.04
C SER A 254 18.03 -23.86 14.84
N SER A 255 17.05 -23.68 15.72
CA SER A 255 15.74 -24.32 15.58
C SER A 255 15.01 -23.69 14.41
N LYS A 256 14.35 -24.52 13.58
CA LYS A 256 13.60 -24.05 12.41
C LYS A 256 12.48 -23.06 12.78
N CYS A 257 12.05 -23.07 14.04
CA CYS A 257 11.03 -22.18 14.58
C CYS A 257 11.59 -20.84 15.11
N GLY A 258 12.91 -20.65 15.24
CA GLY A 258 13.51 -19.40 15.74
C GLY A 258 13.24 -18.18 14.84
N SER A 259 12.86 -18.37 13.58
CA SER A 259 12.46 -17.29 12.67
C SER A 259 11.09 -16.68 13.02
N MET A 260 10.22 -17.40 13.75
CA MET A 260 8.87 -16.93 14.09
C MET A 260 8.89 -15.68 14.97
N VAL A 261 9.89 -15.55 15.87
CA VAL A 261 10.14 -14.33 16.65
C VAL A 261 10.19 -13.10 15.75
N TRP A 262 10.93 -13.20 14.65
CA TRP A 262 11.15 -12.08 13.74
C TRP A 262 9.89 -11.77 12.96
N ILE A 263 9.18 -12.78 12.46
CA ILE A 263 7.93 -12.59 11.72
C ILE A 263 6.88 -11.91 12.61
N VAL A 264 6.66 -12.43 13.82
CA VAL A 264 5.71 -11.85 14.77
C VAL A 264 6.13 -10.44 15.19
N GLY A 265 7.41 -10.24 15.48
CA GLY A 265 7.98 -8.92 15.82
C GLY A 265 7.77 -7.88 14.73
N VAL A 266 8.03 -8.24 13.47
CA VAL A 266 7.83 -7.37 12.30
C VAL A 266 6.35 -7.02 12.13
N LEU A 267 5.45 -8.00 12.18
CA LEU A 267 4.01 -7.78 12.00
C LEU A 267 3.45 -6.86 13.09
N LEU A 268 3.82 -7.09 14.35
CA LEU A 268 3.37 -6.24 15.46
C LEU A 268 4.00 -4.85 15.40
N ALA A 269 5.27 -4.73 15.01
CA ALA A 269 5.92 -3.43 14.82
C ALA A 269 5.22 -2.62 13.71
N LEU A 270 4.84 -3.27 12.60
CA LEU A 270 4.09 -2.64 11.53
C LEU A 270 2.67 -2.24 11.97
N ALA A 271 1.96 -3.10 12.71
CA ALA A 271 0.64 -2.77 13.25
C ALA A 271 0.68 -1.57 14.21
N ALA A 272 1.66 -1.53 15.12
CA ALA A 272 1.87 -0.41 16.02
C ALA A 272 2.23 0.88 15.27
N SER A 273 3.05 0.75 14.22
CA SER A 273 3.45 1.85 13.34
C SER A 273 2.25 2.50 12.64
N LEU A 274 1.38 1.68 12.03
CA LEU A 274 0.16 2.15 11.37
C LEU A 274 -0.84 2.71 12.38
N THR A 275 -0.94 2.13 13.59
CA THR A 275 -1.81 2.65 14.65
C THR A 275 -1.33 4.03 15.12
N ALA A 276 -0.04 4.20 15.36
CA ALA A 276 0.56 5.48 15.73
C ALA A 276 0.32 6.55 14.64
N LEU A 277 0.47 6.18 13.38
CA LEU A 277 0.14 7.04 12.25
C LEU A 277 -1.34 7.46 12.25
N THR A 278 -2.23 6.50 12.46
CA THR A 278 -3.68 6.77 12.43
C THR A 278 -4.10 7.68 13.57
N LEU A 279 -3.55 7.47 14.76
CA LEU A 279 -3.74 8.36 15.91
C LEU A 279 -3.20 9.76 15.62
N ALA A 280 -2.00 9.85 15.04
CA ALA A 280 -1.43 11.13 14.68
C ALA A 280 -2.29 11.88 13.67
N TRP A 281 -2.79 11.21 12.63
CA TRP A 281 -3.73 11.81 11.68
C TRP A 281 -4.91 12.48 12.39
N TYR A 282 -5.52 11.75 13.33
CA TYR A 282 -6.66 12.21 14.10
C TYR A 282 -6.36 13.46 14.92
N PHE A 283 -5.17 13.54 15.54
CA PHE A 283 -4.77 14.68 16.36
C PHE A 283 -4.20 15.86 15.56
N CYS A 284 -3.56 15.59 14.43
CA CYS A 284 -2.81 16.57 13.65
C CYS A 284 -3.67 17.31 12.62
N VAL A 285 -4.74 16.68 12.13
CA VAL A 285 -5.56 17.22 11.03
C VAL A 285 -7.02 17.29 11.48
N PRO A 286 -7.41 18.40 12.16
CA PRO A 286 -8.76 18.56 12.70
C PRO A 286 -9.82 18.40 11.61
N GLY A 287 -10.85 17.60 11.89
CA GLY A 287 -11.98 17.40 10.97
C GLY A 287 -11.73 16.43 9.82
N SER A 288 -10.52 15.84 9.71
CA SER A 288 -10.26 14.78 8.74
C SER A 288 -10.45 13.40 9.39
N VAL A 289 -11.28 12.58 8.75
CA VAL A 289 -11.41 11.16 9.13
C VAL A 289 -10.35 10.39 8.35
N PRO A 290 -9.41 9.67 9.00
CA PRO A 290 -8.45 8.86 8.27
C PRO A 290 -9.21 7.87 7.37
N PRO A 291 -8.76 7.66 6.12
CA PRO A 291 -9.40 6.73 5.20
C PRO A 291 -9.65 5.36 5.83
N ALA A 292 -10.85 4.81 5.64
CA ALA A 292 -11.27 3.54 6.27
C ALA A 292 -10.31 2.37 5.98
N TRP A 293 -9.63 2.39 4.84
CA TRP A 293 -8.67 1.34 4.46
C TRP A 293 -7.41 1.33 5.36
N ILE A 294 -7.04 2.43 6.02
CA ILE A 294 -5.93 2.45 7.00
C ILE A 294 -6.30 1.58 8.20
N TRP A 295 -7.50 1.79 8.75
CA TRP A 295 -8.00 0.96 9.85
C TRP A 295 -8.14 -0.51 9.44
N ALA A 296 -8.62 -0.77 8.22
CA ALA A 296 -8.65 -2.14 7.69
C ALA A 296 -7.26 -2.77 7.60
N THR A 297 -6.23 -1.98 7.28
CA THR A 297 -4.83 -2.45 7.24
C THR A 297 -4.30 -2.72 8.64
N VAL A 298 -4.55 -1.85 9.62
CA VAL A 298 -4.21 -2.07 11.04
C VAL A 298 -4.83 -3.37 11.54
N VAL A 299 -6.13 -3.56 11.31
CA VAL A 299 -6.86 -4.78 11.71
C VAL A 299 -6.32 -6.00 10.97
N GLY A 300 -6.09 -5.91 9.67
CA GLY A 300 -5.56 -7.00 8.85
C GLY A 300 -4.18 -7.47 9.31
N VAL A 301 -3.26 -6.52 9.59
CA VAL A 301 -1.92 -6.84 10.11
C VAL A 301 -2.00 -7.40 11.54
N GLY A 302 -2.91 -6.88 12.37
CA GLY A 302 -3.18 -7.43 13.70
C GLY A 302 -3.67 -8.88 13.67
N ILE A 303 -4.60 -9.20 12.76
CA ILE A 303 -5.07 -10.57 12.53
C ILE A 303 -3.92 -11.45 12.06
N ALA A 304 -3.10 -10.98 11.12
CA ALA A 304 -1.93 -11.73 10.64
C ALA A 304 -0.93 -12.02 11.78
N ALA A 305 -0.67 -11.05 12.66
CA ALA A 305 0.17 -11.24 13.84
C ALA A 305 -0.43 -12.29 14.80
N GLY A 306 -1.75 -12.20 15.06
CA GLY A 306 -2.47 -13.18 15.88
C GLY A 306 -2.38 -14.60 15.31
N LEU A 307 -2.55 -14.75 13.99
CA LEU A 307 -2.40 -16.03 13.29
C LEU A 307 -0.96 -16.54 13.39
N ALA A 308 0.05 -15.70 13.19
CA ALA A 308 1.46 -16.09 13.33
C ALA A 308 1.79 -16.56 14.74
N ILE A 309 1.28 -15.89 15.78
CA ILE A 309 1.43 -16.32 17.18
C ILE A 309 0.74 -17.68 17.40
N ALA A 310 -0.50 -17.83 16.93
CA ALA A 310 -1.24 -19.09 17.05
C ALA A 310 -0.51 -20.24 16.34
N THR A 311 -0.04 -20.02 15.12
CA THR A 311 0.78 -20.99 14.36
C THR A 311 2.05 -21.34 15.11
N TRP A 312 2.72 -20.38 15.73
CA TRP A 312 3.93 -20.66 16.51
C TRP A 312 3.66 -21.56 17.72
N TYR A 313 2.58 -21.32 18.47
CA TYR A 313 2.17 -22.22 19.56
C TYR A 313 1.76 -23.62 19.05
N ILE A 314 1.03 -23.70 17.93
CA ILE A 314 0.66 -24.98 17.30
C ILE A 314 1.91 -25.76 16.87
N LEU A 315 2.88 -25.09 16.23
CA LEU A 315 4.13 -25.71 15.81
C LEU A 315 4.95 -26.20 17.00
N CYS A 316 5.01 -25.44 18.10
CA CYS A 316 5.64 -25.94 19.32
C CYS A 316 4.95 -27.20 19.85
N ALA A 317 3.62 -27.25 19.83
CA ALA A 317 2.87 -28.40 20.34
C ALA A 317 3.01 -29.66 19.46
N LEU A 318 3.15 -29.49 18.13
CA LEU A 318 3.11 -30.60 17.17
C LEU A 318 4.48 -31.04 16.65
N VAL A 319 5.50 -30.17 16.69
CA VAL A 319 6.82 -30.43 16.11
C VAL A 319 7.85 -30.55 17.25
N PRO A 320 8.42 -31.75 17.51
CA PRO A 320 9.33 -31.98 18.64
C PRO A 320 10.58 -31.08 18.67
N ASP A 321 11.00 -30.59 17.50
CA ASP A 321 12.17 -29.73 17.33
C ASP A 321 11.86 -28.22 17.40
N CYS A 322 10.61 -27.83 17.66
CA CYS A 322 10.21 -26.44 17.75
C CYS A 322 10.09 -25.97 19.21
N GLU A 323 10.97 -25.05 19.59
CA GLU A 323 10.93 -24.41 20.91
C GLU A 323 9.69 -23.50 21.03
N CYS A 324 8.99 -23.62 22.16
CA CYS A 324 7.89 -22.72 22.52
C CYS A 324 8.41 -21.29 22.78
N PRO A 325 7.58 -20.26 22.52
CA PRO A 325 7.91 -18.88 22.83
C PRO A 325 8.25 -18.72 24.31
N THR A 326 9.43 -18.19 24.59
CA THR A 326 9.92 -17.94 25.94
C THR A 326 9.66 -16.50 26.37
N LYS A 327 9.85 -16.21 27.67
CA LYS A 327 9.78 -14.82 28.19
C LYS A 327 10.75 -13.87 27.46
N CYS A 328 11.91 -14.37 27.04
CA CYS A 328 12.91 -13.57 26.34
C CYS A 328 12.47 -13.16 24.93
N ASP A 329 11.73 -14.04 24.25
CA ASP A 329 11.20 -13.76 22.92
C ASP A 329 10.13 -12.67 22.97
N TRP A 330 9.25 -12.70 23.98
CA TRP A 330 8.25 -11.65 24.19
C TRP A 330 8.86 -10.30 24.56
N LEU A 331 9.93 -10.30 25.37
CA LEU A 331 10.68 -9.07 25.69
C LEU A 331 11.35 -8.48 24.45
N GLN A 332 11.92 -9.32 23.58
CA GLN A 332 12.47 -8.87 22.30
C GLN A 332 11.39 -8.26 21.40
N ILE A 333 10.27 -8.97 21.20
CA ILE A 333 9.14 -8.49 20.39
C ILE A 333 8.63 -7.15 20.94
N GLY A 334 8.43 -7.04 22.25
CA GLY A 334 8.01 -5.80 22.90
C GLY A 334 8.99 -4.65 22.65
N THR A 335 10.29 -4.93 22.68
CA THR A 335 11.35 -3.93 22.38
C THR A 335 11.26 -3.47 20.92
N MET A 336 11.06 -4.38 19.97
CA MET A 336 10.90 -4.06 18.54
C MET A 336 9.67 -3.17 18.29
N VAL A 337 8.53 -3.53 18.89
CA VAL A 337 7.27 -2.79 18.77
C VAL A 337 7.38 -1.38 19.35
N ALA A 338 7.93 -1.27 20.57
CA ALA A 338 8.12 0.01 21.22
C ALA A 338 9.07 0.93 20.45
N LEU A 339 10.16 0.38 19.90
CA LEU A 339 11.11 1.14 19.09
C LEU A 339 10.47 1.68 17.81
N ALA A 340 9.73 0.84 17.07
CA ALA A 340 9.08 1.26 15.83
C ALA A 340 8.03 2.36 16.09
N GLY A 341 7.22 2.20 17.13
CA GLY A 341 6.27 3.22 17.57
C GLY A 341 6.95 4.53 17.99
N ALA A 342 8.02 4.46 18.78
CA ALA A 342 8.79 5.62 19.21
C ALA A 342 9.40 6.37 18.01
N ALA A 343 9.95 5.65 17.02
CA ALA A 343 10.55 6.25 15.83
C ALA A 343 9.52 7.06 15.01
N ILE A 344 8.31 6.51 14.82
CA ILE A 344 7.24 7.20 14.08
C ILE A 344 6.70 8.39 14.86
N LEU A 345 6.50 8.26 16.18
CA LEU A 345 6.02 9.37 16.99
C LEU A 345 7.06 10.50 17.10
N ALA A 346 8.34 10.16 17.16
CA ALA A 346 9.42 11.15 17.08
C ALA A 346 9.43 11.87 15.73
N TRP A 347 9.21 11.14 14.62
CA TRP A 347 9.04 11.73 13.28
C TRP A 347 7.86 12.71 13.24
N LEU A 348 6.73 12.32 13.81
CA LEU A 348 5.50 13.13 13.85
C LEU A 348 5.59 14.32 14.82
N GLY A 349 6.45 14.25 15.84
CA GLY A 349 6.61 15.29 16.86
C GLY A 349 7.12 16.63 16.31
N ALA A 350 7.71 16.64 15.12
CA ALA A 350 8.06 17.87 14.41
C ALA A 350 6.83 18.64 13.89
N CYS A 351 5.74 17.90 13.62
CA CYS A 351 4.56 18.40 12.93
C CYS A 351 3.42 18.69 13.92
N CYS A 352 3.39 17.93 15.02
CA CYS A 352 2.28 17.89 15.95
C CYS A 352 2.80 17.87 17.39
N PRO A 353 2.04 18.38 18.36
CA PRO A 353 2.41 18.34 19.78
C PRO A 353 2.29 16.91 20.38
N THR A 354 2.75 15.89 19.67
CA THR A 354 2.78 14.48 20.08
C THR A 354 4.05 14.12 20.87
N TRP A 355 4.89 15.10 21.21
CA TRP A 355 6.16 14.89 21.91
C TRP A 355 5.98 14.15 23.25
N LEU A 356 4.87 14.37 23.98
CA LEU A 356 4.55 13.62 25.20
C LEU A 356 4.31 12.13 24.90
N ILE A 357 3.61 11.82 23.82
CA ILE A 357 3.35 10.45 23.38
C ILE A 357 4.67 9.81 22.93
N ALA A 358 5.48 10.53 22.14
CA ALA A 358 6.80 10.07 21.73
C ALA A 358 7.71 9.77 22.93
N ALA A 359 7.72 10.64 23.95
CA ALA A 359 8.47 10.44 25.19
C ALA A 359 7.98 9.19 25.95
N SER A 360 6.66 8.96 26.02
CA SER A 360 6.11 7.77 26.68
C SER A 360 6.52 6.46 25.99
N PHE A 361 6.51 6.43 24.65
CA PHE A 361 6.99 5.28 23.88
C PHE A 361 8.50 5.10 23.97
N GLY A 362 9.28 6.19 23.99
CA GLY A 362 10.72 6.15 24.22
C GLY A 362 11.06 5.57 25.60
N ALA A 363 10.34 5.99 26.65
CA ALA A 363 10.48 5.44 27.99
C ALA A 363 10.09 3.95 28.05
N ALA A 364 8.98 3.56 27.41
CA ALA A 364 8.55 2.17 27.30
C ALA A 364 9.59 1.30 26.59
N TYR A 365 10.18 1.81 25.51
CA TYR A 365 11.27 1.15 24.79
C TYR A 365 12.50 0.95 25.68
N LEU A 366 12.96 1.99 26.39
CA LEU A 366 14.11 1.88 27.30
C LEU A 366 13.85 0.87 28.43
N GLY A 367 12.64 0.86 28.98
CA GLY A 367 12.22 -0.12 29.99
C GLY A 367 12.22 -1.55 29.45
N ALA A 368 11.65 -1.77 28.25
CA ALA A 368 11.62 -3.08 27.60
C ALA A 368 13.03 -3.57 27.25
N LEU A 369 13.89 -2.70 26.71
CA LEU A 369 15.28 -3.00 26.38
C LEU A 369 16.09 -3.35 27.64
N ALA A 370 15.98 -2.56 28.70
CA ALA A 370 16.66 -2.83 29.96
C ALA A 370 16.21 -4.16 30.57
N GLY A 371 14.89 -4.44 30.57
CA GLY A 371 14.33 -5.71 31.02
C GLY A 371 14.82 -6.89 30.19
N TRP A 372 14.90 -6.73 28.86
CA TRP A 372 15.41 -7.74 27.95
C TRP A 372 16.90 -8.04 28.18
N ILE A 373 17.73 -6.99 28.29
CA ILE A 373 19.17 -7.13 28.55
C ILE A 373 19.42 -7.80 29.90
N ALA A 374 18.73 -7.36 30.95
CA ALA A 374 18.89 -7.88 32.30
C ALA A 374 18.46 -9.35 32.42
N ALA A 375 17.33 -9.72 31.83
CA ALA A 375 16.76 -11.07 31.95
C ALA A 375 17.43 -12.08 31.02
N CYS A 376 17.78 -11.67 29.79
CA CYS A 376 18.12 -12.59 28.71
C CYS A 376 19.59 -12.52 28.28
N LYS A 377 20.31 -11.47 28.73
CA LYS A 377 21.73 -11.24 28.39
C LYS A 377 22.03 -11.51 26.90
N PRO A 378 21.23 -10.94 25.97
CA PRO A 378 21.46 -11.15 24.54
C PRO A 378 22.82 -10.59 24.15
N THR A 379 23.44 -11.18 23.12
CA THR A 379 24.66 -10.63 22.55
C THR A 379 24.38 -9.29 21.87
N THR A 380 25.37 -8.39 21.86
CA THR A 380 25.22 -7.05 21.26
C THR A 380 24.80 -7.12 19.79
N CYS A 381 25.34 -8.08 19.03
CA CYS A 381 24.97 -8.34 17.64
C CYS A 381 23.47 -8.69 17.50
N TYR A 382 22.93 -9.51 18.41
CA TYR A 382 21.52 -9.89 18.40
C TYR A 382 20.60 -8.72 18.73
N VAL A 383 20.98 -7.89 19.70
CA VAL A 383 20.26 -6.65 20.03
C VAL A 383 20.23 -5.73 18.81
N LEU A 384 21.38 -5.44 18.21
CA LEU A 384 21.48 -4.56 17.04
C LEU A 384 20.67 -5.07 15.85
N ALA A 385 20.70 -6.38 15.56
CA ALA A 385 19.88 -7.00 14.54
C ALA A 385 18.37 -6.80 14.81
N ALA A 386 17.93 -6.96 16.06
CA ALA A 386 16.53 -6.75 16.45
C ALA A 386 16.07 -5.31 16.17
N HIS A 387 16.91 -4.34 16.50
CA HIS A 387 16.60 -2.92 16.30
C HIS A 387 16.59 -2.55 14.81
N LEU A 388 17.57 -3.04 14.06
CA LEU A 388 17.64 -2.82 12.62
C LEU A 388 16.40 -3.39 11.92
N THR A 389 16.01 -4.63 12.22
CA THR A 389 14.81 -5.23 11.64
C THR A 389 13.56 -4.43 12.01
N ALA A 390 13.39 -4.02 13.26
CA ALA A 390 12.23 -3.24 13.69
C ALA A 390 12.09 -1.91 12.92
N ILE A 391 13.21 -1.20 12.70
CA ILE A 391 13.20 0.07 11.96
C ILE A 391 12.94 -0.16 10.47
N VAL A 392 13.66 -1.09 9.84
CA VAL A 392 13.59 -1.32 8.40
C VAL A 392 12.24 -1.91 7.97
N SER A 393 11.66 -2.80 8.78
CA SER A 393 10.42 -3.50 8.42
C SER A 393 9.16 -2.89 9.04
N GLY A 394 9.27 -2.15 10.15
CA GLY A 394 8.15 -1.50 10.81
C GLY A 394 8.06 -0.01 10.47
N ALA A 395 9.06 0.76 10.87
CA ALA A 395 9.02 2.22 10.76
C ALA A 395 9.17 2.72 9.32
N ALA A 396 10.11 2.17 8.55
CA ALA A 396 10.41 2.67 7.21
C ALA A 396 9.24 2.52 6.21
N PRO A 397 8.50 1.40 6.14
CA PRO A 397 7.34 1.28 5.25
C PRO A 397 6.21 2.24 5.64
N ALA A 398 5.98 2.44 6.93
CA ALA A 398 5.00 3.40 7.41
C ALA A 398 5.40 4.83 7.01
N ILE A 399 6.66 5.21 7.18
CA ILE A 399 7.18 6.53 6.76
C ILE A 399 7.11 6.70 5.24
N ALA A 400 7.52 5.68 4.47
CA ALA A 400 7.47 5.71 3.01
C ALA A 400 6.03 5.93 2.52
N TYR A 401 5.05 5.31 3.17
CA TYR A 401 3.64 5.53 2.88
C TYR A 401 3.20 6.99 3.17
N ILE A 402 3.61 7.55 4.30
CA ILE A 402 3.23 8.90 4.73
C ILE A 402 3.70 9.97 3.75
N ILE A 403 4.87 9.79 3.12
CA ILE A 403 5.43 10.74 2.15
C ILE A 403 4.47 10.95 0.95
N TRP A 404 3.63 9.97 0.63
CA TRP A 404 2.63 10.08 -0.43
C TRP A 404 1.40 10.90 -0.05
N VAL A 405 1.27 11.28 1.22
CA VAL A 405 0.17 12.11 1.72
C VAL A 405 0.62 13.58 1.71
N PRO A 406 0.16 14.41 0.76
CA PRO A 406 0.71 15.76 0.56
C PRO A 406 0.59 16.65 1.79
N GLN A 407 -0.48 16.47 2.58
CA GLN A 407 -0.74 17.23 3.80
C GLN A 407 0.27 16.94 4.93
N ILE A 408 0.79 15.70 5.00
CA ILE A 408 1.77 15.31 6.03
C ILE A 408 3.19 15.51 5.51
N ALA A 409 3.42 15.34 4.20
CA ALA A 409 4.72 15.57 3.56
C ALA A 409 5.24 17.00 3.76
N ALA A 410 4.34 17.98 3.87
CA ALA A 410 4.69 19.38 4.16
C ALA A 410 5.34 19.57 5.53
N CYS A 411 5.15 18.64 6.47
CA CYS A 411 5.52 18.84 7.87
C CYS A 411 6.93 18.32 8.25
N GLY A 412 7.73 17.73 7.35
CA GLY A 412 9.06 17.24 7.76
C GLY A 412 9.95 16.52 6.74
N SER A 413 9.79 16.78 5.44
CA SER A 413 10.26 15.86 4.38
C SER A 413 11.77 15.74 4.17
N THR A 414 12.62 16.65 4.64
CA THR A 414 14.06 16.60 4.32
C THR A 414 14.94 16.06 5.45
N LEU A 415 14.76 16.55 6.69
CA LEU A 415 15.67 16.16 7.77
C LEU A 415 15.45 14.72 8.22
N VAL A 416 14.19 14.26 8.28
CA VAL A 416 13.90 12.98 8.94
C VAL A 416 14.12 11.78 8.02
N ASN A 417 13.92 11.92 6.70
CA ASN A 417 14.34 10.88 5.75
C ASN A 417 15.86 10.67 5.79
N ALA A 418 16.61 11.77 5.90
CA ALA A 418 18.06 11.70 6.11
C ALA A 418 18.39 11.05 7.45
N VAL A 419 17.72 11.40 8.54
CA VAL A 419 17.95 10.78 9.87
C VAL A 419 17.61 9.29 9.88
N VAL A 420 16.48 8.85 9.30
CA VAL A 420 16.11 7.42 9.27
C VAL A 420 17.07 6.62 8.40
N ALA A 421 17.44 7.14 7.23
CA ALA A 421 18.44 6.50 6.36
C ALA A 421 19.82 6.45 7.06
N THR A 422 20.21 7.51 7.76
CA THR A 422 21.49 7.59 8.48
C THR A 422 21.50 6.66 9.69
N VAL A 423 20.44 6.66 10.50
CA VAL A 423 20.30 5.75 11.65
C VAL A 423 20.25 4.30 11.18
N GLY A 424 19.52 3.99 10.10
CA GLY A 424 19.49 2.67 9.49
C GLY A 424 20.86 2.23 8.98
N ALA A 425 21.59 3.11 8.30
CA ALA A 425 22.95 2.84 7.82
C ALA A 425 23.95 2.65 8.96
N ILE A 426 23.88 3.48 10.00
CA ILE A 426 24.71 3.37 11.21
C ILE A 426 24.41 2.06 11.93
N LEU A 427 23.13 1.71 12.12
CA LEU A 427 22.73 0.45 12.74
C LEU A 427 23.20 -0.74 11.90
N ALA A 428 23.06 -0.71 10.58
CA ALA A 428 23.53 -1.78 9.70
C ALA A 428 25.06 -1.93 9.78
N ALA A 429 25.81 -0.83 9.74
CA ALA A 429 27.26 -0.84 9.88
C ALA A 429 27.71 -1.33 11.27
N ALA A 430 27.06 -0.87 12.33
CA ALA A 430 27.33 -1.31 13.71
C ALA A 430 27.00 -2.80 13.90
N THR A 431 25.91 -3.28 13.29
CA THR A 431 25.55 -4.71 13.30
C THR A 431 26.62 -5.52 12.58
N ALA A 432 27.00 -5.14 11.36
CA ALA A 432 28.04 -5.83 10.60
C ALA A 432 29.38 -5.87 11.35
N ALA A 433 29.81 -4.74 11.94
CA ALA A 433 31.05 -4.65 12.70
C ALA A 433 31.03 -5.49 13.98
N SER A 434 29.95 -5.41 14.76
CA SER A 434 29.82 -6.16 16.03
C SER A 434 29.68 -7.67 15.80
N CYS A 435 28.95 -8.10 14.76
CA CYS A 435 28.83 -9.51 14.41
C CYS A 435 30.14 -10.07 13.83
N ALA A 436 30.90 -9.27 13.06
CA ALA A 436 32.22 -9.66 12.56
C ALA A 436 33.30 -9.71 13.66
N ALA A 437 33.17 -8.92 14.72
CA ALA A 437 34.05 -8.98 15.89
C ALA A 437 33.75 -10.22 16.74
N ALA A 438 32.47 -10.57 16.90
CA ALA A 438 32.06 -11.76 17.63
C ALA A 438 32.49 -13.07 16.95
N SER A 439 32.57 -13.11 15.61
CA SER A 439 33.03 -14.30 14.89
C SER A 439 34.55 -14.57 15.00
N LYS A 440 35.34 -13.58 15.43
CA LYS A 440 36.81 -13.69 15.56
C LYS A 440 37.29 -14.15 16.94
N ASN A 441 36.43 -14.13 17.96
CA ASN A 441 36.73 -14.64 19.30
C ASN A 441 35.70 -15.73 19.65
N PRO A 442 35.90 -16.97 19.17
CA PRO A 442 35.02 -18.10 19.47
C PRO A 442 34.99 -18.48 20.96
#